data_AF-A0A832PVV9-F1
#
_entry.id   AF-A0A832PVV9-F1
#
_cell.length_a   1.000
_cell.length_b   1.000
_cell.length_c   1.000
_cell.angle_alpha   90.00
_cell.angle_beta   90.00
_cell.angle_gamma   90.00
#
_symmetry.space_group_name_H-M   'P 1'
#
loop_
_entity.id
_entity.type
_entity.pdbx_description
1 polymer ?
#
loop_
_entity_poly.entity_id
_entity_poly.type
_entity_poly.pdbx_seq_one_letter_code
_entity_poly.pdbx_strand_id
1 'polypeptide(L)'
;YMHVDPNVKVLATTTFTGEHAPWIDGAIVPVVWKKMYGKGRVFYSSLGHVAKDFDVPEALEIMKRGIRWSAVSLYEEPEMWLSPIYPRK
;
A
#
# COMPACT_ATOMS: atom_id res chain seq x y z
N TYR A 1 7.26 3.65 -18.68
CA TYR A 1 8.31 2.92 -17.95
C TYR A 1 8.17 3.32 -16.49
N MET A 2 7.74 2.41 -15.62
CA MET A 2 7.50 2.69 -14.20
C MET A 2 8.33 1.71 -13.39
N HIS A 3 9.21 2.23 -12.53
CA HIS A 3 9.90 1.41 -11.55
C HIS A 3 8.95 1.11 -10.40
N VAL A 4 8.78 -0.17 -10.08
CA VAL A 4 7.99 -0.64 -8.93
C VAL A 4 8.92 -1.45 -8.04
N ASP A 5 8.83 -1.23 -6.73
CA ASP A 5 9.56 -2.05 -5.77
C ASP A 5 8.80 -3.36 -5.54
N PRO A 6 9.36 -4.53 -5.90
CA PRO A 6 8.71 -5.82 -5.69
C PRO A 6 8.59 -6.21 -4.21
N ASN A 7 9.25 -5.51 -3.29
CA ASN A 7 9.25 -5.81 -1.85
C ASN A 7 8.15 -5.06 -1.07
N VAL A 8 7.14 -4.51 -1.74
CA VAL A 8 5.97 -3.98 -1.04
C VAL A 8 5.05 -5.12 -0.59
N LYS A 9 4.58 -5.06 0.64
CA LYS A 9 3.53 -5.95 1.14
C LYS A 9 2.18 -5.31 0.85
N VAL A 10 1.49 -5.83 -0.17
CA VAL A 10 0.13 -5.39 -0.53
C VAL A 10 -0.85 -5.83 0.56
N LEU A 11 -1.70 -4.90 1.00
CA LEU A 11 -2.73 -5.10 2.02
C LEU A 11 -4.14 -5.03 1.42
N ALA A 12 -4.32 -4.23 0.37
CA ALA A 12 -5.57 -4.15 -0.38
C ALA A 12 -5.30 -3.82 -1.86
N THR A 13 -6.12 -4.39 -2.74
CA THR A 13 -6.14 -4.09 -4.17
C THR A 13 -7.51 -3.53 -4.57
N THR A 14 -7.55 -2.78 -5.66
CA THR A 14 -8.81 -2.46 -6.38
C THR A 14 -8.75 -3.04 -7.78
N THR A 15 -9.91 -3.27 -8.38
CA THR A 15 -10.04 -3.66 -9.78
C THR A 15 -10.70 -2.52 -10.52
N PHE A 16 -10.01 -1.94 -11.50
CA PHE A 16 -10.57 -0.90 -12.34
C PHE A 16 -11.55 -1.47 -13.36
N THR A 17 -12.61 -0.71 -13.63
CA THR A 17 -13.52 -0.93 -14.76
C THR A 17 -13.11 -0.03 -15.92
N GLY A 18 -13.38 -0.47 -17.13
CA GLY A 18 -13.16 0.31 -18.35
C GLY A 18 -14.14 1.47 -18.56
N GLU A 19 -15.06 1.75 -17.63
CA GLU A 19 -16.17 2.70 -17.78
C GLU A 19 -15.70 4.12 -18.13
N HIS A 20 -14.61 4.57 -17.49
CA HIS A 20 -14.03 5.90 -17.73
C HIS A 20 -12.64 5.84 -18.37
N ALA A 21 -11.98 4.68 -18.33
CA ALA A 21 -10.62 4.48 -18.82
C ALA A 21 -10.48 3.06 -19.43
N PRO A 22 -10.90 2.86 -20.68
CA PRO A 22 -11.00 1.52 -21.27
C PRO A 22 -9.65 0.77 -21.37
N TRP A 23 -8.52 1.48 -21.41
CA TRP A 23 -7.18 0.87 -21.49
C TRP A 23 -6.69 0.23 -20.18
N ILE A 24 -7.42 0.40 -19.06
CA ILE A 24 -7.12 -0.25 -17.78
C ILE A 24 -8.24 -1.20 -17.32
N ASP A 25 -9.15 -1.59 -18.22
CA ASP A 25 -10.24 -2.50 -17.87
C ASP A 25 -9.73 -3.82 -17.26
N GLY A 26 -10.28 -4.20 -16.12
CA GLY A 26 -9.88 -5.39 -15.37
C GLY A 26 -8.53 -5.28 -14.64
N ALA A 27 -7.84 -4.14 -14.71
CA ALA A 27 -6.55 -3.97 -14.05
C ALA A 27 -6.70 -4.04 -12.52
N ILE A 28 -6.03 -5.01 -11.91
CA ILE A 28 -5.94 -5.15 -10.46
C ILE A 28 -4.70 -4.41 -9.99
N VAL A 29 -4.88 -3.36 -9.18
CA VAL A 29 -3.76 -2.56 -8.67
C VAL A 29 -3.76 -2.49 -7.15
N PRO A 30 -2.57 -2.46 -6.50
CA PRO A 30 -2.46 -2.17 -5.08
C PRO A 30 -2.97 -0.76 -4.76
N VAL A 31 -3.83 -0.63 -3.75
CA VAL A 31 -4.30 0.67 -3.22
C VAL A 31 -3.86 0.91 -1.79
N VAL A 32 -3.53 -0.16 -1.05
CA VAL A 32 -2.90 -0.07 0.26
C VAL A 32 -1.76 -1.07 0.34
N TRP A 33 -0.59 -0.60 0.74
CA TRP A 33 0.59 -1.43 0.94
C TRP A 33 1.50 -0.86 2.02
N LYS A 34 2.40 -1.70 2.52
CA LYS A 34 3.45 -1.28 3.46
C LYS A 34 4.80 -1.88 3.10
N LYS A 35 5.88 -1.21 3.50
CA LYS A 35 7.25 -1.75 3.37
C LYS A 35 8.17 -1.17 4.43
N MET A 36 9.32 -1.82 4.60
CA MET A 36 10.45 -1.24 5.32
C MET A 36 11.30 -0.37 4.39
N TYR A 37 11.85 0.71 4.92
CA TYR A 37 12.89 1.53 4.29
C TYR A 37 14.02 1.74 5.32
N GLY A 38 15.03 0.88 5.27
CA GLY A 38 15.97 0.73 6.39
C GLY A 38 15.20 0.32 7.65
N LYS A 39 15.33 1.10 8.72
CA LYS A 39 14.55 0.92 9.97
C LYS A 39 13.17 1.61 9.92
N GLY A 40 12.92 2.47 8.93
CA GLY A 40 11.66 3.20 8.80
C GLY A 40 10.52 2.33 8.28
N ARG A 41 9.30 2.60 8.74
CA ARG A 41 8.07 1.91 8.34
C ARG A 41 7.23 2.79 7.42
N VAL A 42 7.13 2.42 6.15
CA VAL A 42 6.33 3.13 5.14
C VAL A 42 4.98 2.46 4.97
N PHE A 43 3.91 3.18 5.29
CA PHE A 43 2.54 2.80 4.98
C PHE A 43 2.02 3.73 3.88
N TYR A 44 1.43 3.17 2.84
CA TYR A 44 0.81 3.91 1.75
C TYR A 44 -0.65 3.51 1.61
N SER A 45 -1.50 4.50 1.39
CA SER A 45 -2.89 4.33 0.97
C SER A 45 -3.22 5.36 -0.10
N SER A 46 -3.81 4.92 -1.20
CA SER A 46 -4.37 5.79 -2.24
C SER A 46 -5.83 6.19 -1.97
N LEU A 47 -6.41 5.77 -0.84
CA LEU A 47 -7.75 6.14 -0.40
C LEU A 47 -7.70 7.49 0.33
N GLY A 48 -8.82 8.23 0.33
CA GLY A 48 -8.91 9.52 1.01
C GLY A 48 -8.63 10.72 0.09
N HIS A 49 -9.28 10.75 -1.08
CA HIS A 49 -9.25 11.92 -1.97
C HIS A 49 -9.91 13.13 -1.29
N VAL A 50 -10.95 12.89 -0.48
CA VAL A 50 -11.63 13.89 0.36
C VAL A 50 -11.92 13.33 1.75
N ALA A 51 -12.15 14.21 2.74
CA ALA A 51 -12.40 13.79 4.13
C ALA A 51 -13.61 12.85 4.28
N LYS A 52 -14.64 13.04 3.45
CA LYS A 52 -15.85 12.21 3.42
C LYS A 52 -15.56 10.74 3.07
N ASP A 53 -14.45 10.45 2.38
CA ASP A 53 -14.08 9.06 2.08
C ASP A 53 -13.81 8.25 3.35
N PHE A 54 -13.51 8.91 4.48
CA PHE A 54 -13.35 8.28 5.79
C PHE A 54 -14.66 8.06 6.54
N ASP A 55 -15.81 8.44 5.98
CA ASP A 55 -17.12 7.98 6.45
C ASP A 55 -17.29 6.47 6.18
N VAL A 56 -16.52 5.91 5.24
CA VAL A 56 -16.36 4.46 5.07
C VAL A 56 -15.51 3.91 6.23
N PRO A 57 -16.08 3.14 7.17
CA PRO A 57 -15.40 2.75 8.40
C PRO A 57 -14.09 1.98 8.15
N GLU A 58 -14.04 1.13 7.13
CA GLU A 58 -12.88 0.34 6.76
C GLU A 58 -11.72 1.21 6.26
N ALA A 59 -12.02 2.27 5.50
CA ALA A 59 -11.02 3.22 5.02
C ALA A 59 -10.38 3.99 6.18
N LEU A 60 -11.20 4.44 7.13
CA LEU A 60 -10.70 5.11 8.33
C LEU A 60 -9.92 4.13 9.24
N GLU A 61 -10.41 2.91 9.40
CA GLU A 61 -9.78 1.90 10.24
C GLU A 61 -8.39 1.51 9.72
N ILE A 62 -8.26 1.25 8.42
CA ILE A 62 -6.96 0.90 7.84
C ILE A 62 -5.99 2.09 7.89
N MET A 63 -6.47 3.32 7.72
CA MET A 63 -5.65 4.54 7.87
C MET A 63 -5.11 4.68 9.30
N LYS A 64 -5.97 4.54 10.32
CA LYS A 64 -5.55 4.58 11.74
C LYS A 64 -4.52 3.49 12.05
N ARG A 65 -4.73 2.26 11.56
CA ARG A 65 -3.78 1.14 11.74
C ARG A 65 -2.46 1.40 11.05
N GLY A 66 -2.48 1.95 9.84
CA GLY A 66 -1.29 2.33 9.09
C GLY A 66 -0.46 3.38 9.83
N ILE A 67 -1.09 4.46 10.30
CA ILE A 67 -0.44 5.50 11.09
C ILE A 67 0.21 4.91 12.34
N ARG A 68 -0.52 4.10 13.12
CA ARG A 68 0.01 3.46 14.33
C ARG A 68 1.19 2.54 14.03
N TRP A 69 1.08 1.73 12.98
CA TRP A 69 2.15 0.82 12.57
C TRP A 69 3.41 1.58 12.12
N SER A 70 3.26 2.68 11.39
CA SER A 70 4.38 3.52 10.98
C SER A 70 5.05 4.26 12.15
N ALA A 71 4.26 4.74 13.12
CA ALA A 71 4.75 5.57 14.23
C ALA A 71 5.74 4.87 15.17
N VAL A 72 5.70 3.54 15.26
CA VAL A 72 6.54 2.77 16.18
C VAL A 72 7.93 2.43 15.63
N SER A 73 8.28 2.88 14.40
CA SER A 73 9.55 2.49 13.73
C SER A 73 10.84 2.91 14.44
N LEU A 74 10.76 3.86 15.38
CA LEU A 74 11.92 4.28 16.19
C LEU A 74 12.22 3.29 17.32
N TYR A 75 11.20 2.59 17.81
CA TYR A 75 11.27 1.81 19.06
C TYR A 75 11.18 0.30 18.81
N GLU A 76 10.51 -0.10 17.73
CA GLU A 76 10.36 -1.51 17.37
C GLU A 76 11.36 -1.93 16.30
N GLU A 77 11.77 -3.20 16.37
CA GLU A 77 12.66 -3.80 15.37
C GLU A 77 12.04 -3.78 13.96
N PRO A 78 12.89 -3.70 12.92
CA PRO A 78 12.44 -3.72 11.55
C PRO A 78 11.85 -5.09 11.19
N GLU A 79 10.77 -5.02 10.45
CA GLU A 79 10.04 -6.16 9.95
C GLU A 79 10.80 -6.77 8.74
N MET A 80 11.50 -7.90 8.92
CA MET A 80 12.27 -8.52 7.82
C MET A 80 11.39 -9.39 6.93
N TRP A 81 11.00 -8.83 5.79
CA TRP A 81 10.32 -9.55 4.71
C TRP A 81 10.87 -9.07 3.37
N LEU A 82 11.88 -9.76 2.87
CA LEU A 82 12.35 -9.59 1.50
C LEU A 82 11.87 -10.80 0.72
N SER A 83 10.92 -10.58 -0.19
CA SER A 83 10.51 -11.57 -1.17
C SER A 83 10.92 -11.06 -2.55
N PRO A 84 12.21 -11.17 -2.91
CA PRO A 84 12.66 -10.75 -4.23
C PRO A 84 11.93 -11.59 -5.28
N ILE A 85 10.97 -10.98 -5.97
CA ILE A 85 10.18 -11.62 -7.03
C ILE A 85 11.06 -11.98 -8.23
N TYR A 86 12.13 -11.20 -8.45
CA TYR A 86 13.07 -11.42 -9.54
C TYR A 86 14.35 -12.11 -9.03
N PRO A 87 14.86 -13.11 -9.75
CA PRO A 87 16.07 -13.81 -9.35
C PRO A 87 17.26 -12.85 -9.33
N ARG A 88 18.15 -13.05 -8.36
CA ARG A 88 19.49 -12.45 -8.43
C ARG A 88 20.23 -13.13 -9.59
N LYS A 89 20.81 -12.34 -10.49
CA LYS A 89 21.75 -12.84 -11.49
C LYS A 89 23.05 -13.25 -10.83
#